data_AF-A0A6G9HKN6-F1
#
_entry.id   AF-A0A6G9HKN6-F1
#
_cell.length_a   1.000
_cell.length_b   1.000
_cell.length_c   1.000
_cell.angle_alpha   90.00
_cell.angle_beta   90.00
_cell.angle_gamma   90.00
#
_symmetry.space_group_name_H-M   'P 1'
#
loop_
_entity.id
_entity.type
_entity.pdbx_description
1 polymer ?
#
loop_
_entity_poly.entity_id
_entity_poly.type
_entity_poly.pdbx_seq_one_letter_code
_entity_poly.pdbx_strand_id
1 'polypeptide(L)' 'MIERSIYKSIGLERMHSAVYYKLRNAGNLDFIYFLVQPYVDPFIEALAVRKKQGDAEFNRLLQNIEEKMK' A
#
# COMPACT_ATOMS: atom_id res chain seq x y z
N MET A 1 -1.82 -14.46 17.96
CA MET A 1 -2.53 -13.42 17.17
C MET A 1 -1.80 -12.08 17.25
N ILE A 2 -1.45 -11.61 18.46
CA ILE A 2 -0.72 -10.36 18.71
C ILE A 2 0.65 -10.31 18.00
N GLU A 3 1.43 -11.39 18.06
CA GLU A 3 2.74 -11.46 17.39
C GLU A 3 2.64 -11.25 15.88
N ARG A 4 1.66 -11.90 15.22
CA ARG A 4 1.43 -11.73 13.77
C ARG A 4 1.13 -10.28 13.42
N SER A 5 0.31 -9.60 14.21
CA SER A 5 -0.04 -8.19 13.98
C SER A 5 1.15 -7.24 14.16
N ILE A 6 2.03 -7.50 15.13
CA ILE A 6 3.27 -6.72 15.34
C ILE A 6 4.22 -6.89 14.15
N TYR A 7 4.48 -8.13 13.72
CA TYR A 7 5.34 -8.38 12.55
C TYR A 7 4.77 -7.78 11.27
N LYS A 8 3.44 -7.77 11.11
CA LYS A 8 2.77 -7.16 9.96
C LYS A 8 2.83 -5.62 10.01
N SER A 9 2.76 -5.02 11.20
CA SER A 9 2.93 -3.57 11.41
C SER A 9 4.35 -3.13 11.06
N ILE A 10 5.34 -3.89 11.53
CA ILE A 10 6.75 -3.72 11.17
C ILE A 10 6.96 -3.93 9.66
N GLY A 11 6.26 -4.88 9.05
CA GLY A 11 6.26 -5.09 7.60
C GLY A 11 5.76 -3.86 6.83
N LEU A 12 4.67 -3.24 7.29
CA LEU A 12 4.13 -2.01 6.71
C LEU A 12 5.11 -0.84 6.82
N GLU A 13 5.80 -0.70 7.95
CA GLU A 13 6.85 0.31 8.10
C GLU A 13 7.98 0.12 7.08
N ARG A 14 8.44 -1.12 6.89
CA ARG A 14 9.54 -1.43 5.97
C ARG A 14 9.17 -1.21 4.50
N MET A 15 7.96 -1.58 4.11
CA MET A 15 7.51 -1.50 2.72
C MET A 15 7.02 -0.09 2.37
N HIS A 16 6.25 0.53 3.27
CA HIS A 16 5.54 1.77 3.05
C HIS A 16 5.53 2.67 4.30
N SER A 17 6.71 3.07 4.76
CA SER A 17 6.92 3.90 5.96
C SER A 17 5.98 5.12 6.05
N ALA A 18 5.75 5.82 4.93
CA ALA A 18 4.84 6.97 4.91
C ALA A 18 3.38 6.60 5.25
N VAL A 19 2.91 5.43 4.83
CA VAL A 19 1.57 4.92 5.14
C VAL A 19 1.51 4.50 6.61
N TYR A 20 2.52 3.77 7.07
CA TYR A 20 2.67 3.36 8.47
C TYR A 20 2.58 4.56 9.43
N TYR A 21 3.43 5.58 9.26
CA TYR A 21 3.47 6.73 10.16
C TYR A 21 2.16 7.54 10.12
N LYS A 22 1.51 7.67 8.95
CA LYS A 22 0.20 8.34 8.86
C LYS A 22 -0.88 7.60 9.66
N LEU A 23 -0.93 6.27 9.54
CA LEU A 23 -1.92 5.45 10.25
C LEU A 23 -1.65 5.41 11.75
N ARG A 24 -0.39 5.38 12.16
CA ARG A 24 0.01 5.41 13.57
C ARG A 24 -0.38 6.74 14.20
N ASN A 25 -0.08 7.85 13.54
CA ASN A 25 -0.43 9.20 14.00
C ASN A 25 -1.95 9.44 14.04
N ALA A 26 -2.73 8.73 13.23
CA ALA A 26 -4.18 8.79 13.22
C ALA A 26 -4.87 7.96 14.32
N GLY A 27 -4.12 7.39 15.27
CA GLY A 27 -4.66 6.64 16.40
C GLY A 27 -4.38 5.13 16.32
N ASN A 28 -3.19 4.73 15.88
CA ASN A 28 -2.78 3.32 15.77
C ASN A 28 -3.66 2.50 14.81
N LEU A 29 -4.03 3.11 13.68
CA LEU A 29 -4.83 2.46 12.63
C LEU A 29 -4.03 1.46 11.80
N ASP A 30 -2.73 1.29 12.09
CA ASP A 30 -1.87 0.28 11.46
C ASP A 30 -2.40 -1.15 11.70
N PHE A 31 -3.14 -1.37 12.79
CA PHE A 31 -3.82 -2.65 13.01
C PHE A 31 -5.03 -2.87 12.07
N ILE A 32 -5.75 -1.80 11.72
CA ILE A 32 -6.89 -1.87 10.79
C ILE A 32 -6.40 -2.09 9.37
N TYR A 33 -5.23 -1.56 9.03
CA TYR A 33 -4.59 -1.81 7.73
C TYR A 33 -4.56 -3.30 7.39
N PHE A 34 -4.31 -4.19 8.35
CA PHE A 34 -4.26 -5.64 8.08
C PHE A 34 -5.55 -6.25 7.59
N LEU A 35 -6.70 -5.66 7.96
CA LEU A 35 -8.01 -6.15 7.53
C LEU A 35 -8.27 -5.78 6.07
N VAL A 36 -7.74 -4.65 5.62
CA VAL A 36 -7.95 -4.12 4.28
C VAL A 36 -6.75 -4.28 3.35
N GLN A 37 -5.62 -4.75 3.89
CA GLN A 37 -4.32 -4.80 3.23
C GLN A 37 -4.39 -5.37 1.79
N PRO A 38 -5.01 -6.55 1.54
CA PRO A 38 -5.07 -7.11 0.18
C PRO A 38 -5.77 -6.21 -0.84
N TYR A 39 -6.68 -5.35 -0.37
CA TYR A 39 -7.41 -4.41 -1.21
C TYR A 39 -6.67 -3.09 -1.39
N VAL A 40 -5.84 -2.69 -0.42
CA VAL A 40 -5.15 -1.38 -0.42
C VAL A 40 -3.75 -1.47 -1.03
N ASP A 41 -3.07 -2.60 -0.89
CA ASP A 41 -1.70 -2.82 -1.40
C ASP A 41 -1.55 -2.46 -2.90
N PRO A 42 -2.45 -2.87 -3.83
CA PRO A 42 -2.31 -2.52 -5.24
C PRO A 42 -2.32 -1.00 -5.50
N PHE A 43 -3.13 -0.26 -4.74
CA PHE A 43 -3.18 1.21 -4.86
C PHE A 43 -1.91 1.86 -4.33
N ILE A 44 -1.38 1.36 -3.22
CA ILE A 44 -0.12 1.87 -2.65
C ILE A 44 1.03 1.61 -3.60
N GLU A 45 1.11 0.42 -4.20
CA GLU A 45 2.11 0.07 -5.20
C GLU A 45 1.99 0.97 -6.44
N ALA A 46 0.78 1.18 -6.96
CA ALA A 46 0.56 2.07 -8.10
C ALA A 46 1.00 3.51 -7.79
N LEU A 47 0.64 4.05 -6.62
CA LEU A 47 1.10 5.38 -6.19
C LEU A 47 2.63 5.43 -6.00
N ALA A 48 3.26 4.33 -5.56
CA ALA A 48 4.71 4.24 -5.46
C ALA A 48 5.38 4.25 -6.84
N VAL A 49 4.80 3.60 -7.85
CA VAL A 49 5.25 3.69 -9.25
C VAL A 49 5.19 5.12 -9.73
N ARG A 50 4.05 5.80 -9.54
CA ARG A 50 3.90 7.22 -9.90
C ARG A 50 4.96 8.11 -9.25
N LYS A 51 5.21 7.92 -7.95
CA LYS A 51 6.21 8.69 -7.20
C LYS A 51 7.64 8.44 -7.68
N LYS A 52 7.99 7.20 -8.06
CA LYS A 52 9.37 6.81 -8.42
C LYS A 52 9.68 6.97 -9.91
N GLN A 53 8.70 6.72 -10.77
CA GLN A 53 8.86 6.57 -12.22
C GLN A 53 8.08 7.64 -13.01
N GLY A 54 7.24 8.43 -12.34
CA GLY A 54 6.45 9.49 -12.94
C GLY A 54 5.11 9.04 -13.50
N ASP A 55 4.36 10.00 -14.04
CA ASP A 55 2.98 9.81 -14.49
C ASP A 55 2.87 8.89 -15.73
N ALA A 56 3.89 8.87 -16.60
CA ALA A 56 3.87 8.05 -17.81
C ALA A 56 3.81 6.55 -17.49
N GLU A 57 4.68 6.06 -16.59
CA GLU A 57 4.69 4.65 -16.19
C GLU A 57 3.46 4.27 -15.36
N PHE A 58 2.95 5.20 -14.54
CA PHE A 58 1.69 5.01 -13.84
C PHE A 58 0.52 4.81 -14.80
N ASN A 59 0.40 5.66 -15.82
CA ASN A 59 -0.67 5.54 -16.83
C ASN A 59 -0.54 4.26 -17.65
N ARG A 60 0.69 3.84 -17.98
CA ARG A 60 0.94 2.56 -18.64
C ARG A 60 0.49 1.37 -17.80
N LEU A 61 0.77 1.41 -16.49
CA LEU A 61 0.29 0.39 -15.55
C LEU A 61 -1.24 0.29 -15.55
N LEU A 62 -1.95 1.43 -15.55
CA LEU A 62 -3.42 1.45 -15.61
C LEU A 62 -3.95 0.88 -16.93
N GLN A 63 -3.36 1.26 -18.07
CA GLN A 63 -3.75 0.73 -19.39
C GLN A 63 -3.65 -0.80 -19.44
N ASN A 64 -2.56 -1.38 -18.93
CA ASN A 64 -2.38 -2.82 -18.87
C ASN A 64 -3.47 -3.52 -18.02
N ILE A 65 -3.95 -2.87 -16.96
CA ILE A 65 -5.02 -3.40 -16.11
C ILE A 65 -6.35 -3.32 -16.86
N GLU A 66 -6.65 -2.19 -17.51
CA GLU A 66 -7.85 -1.99 -18.31
C GLU A 66 -7.97 -3.01 -19.45
N GLU A 67 -6.86 -3.33 -20.13
CA GLU A 67 -6.81 -4.35 -21.18
C GLU A 67 -7.10 -5.75 -20.66
N LYS A 68 -6.62 -6.10 -19.45
CA LYS A 68 -6.88 -7.41 -18.83
C LYS A 68 -8.29 -7.59 -18.28
N MET A 69 -9.04 -6.50 -18.11
CA MET A 69 -10.42 -6.53 -17.66
C MET A 69 -11.44 -6.64 -18.81
N LYS A 70 -10.98 -6.56 -20.06
CA LYS A 70 -11.77 -6.84 -21.26
C LYS A 70 -11.73 -8.33 -21.59
#